data_AF-A0A3D2GIW8-F1
#
_entry.id   AF-A0A3D2GIW8-F1
#
_cell.length_a   1.000
_cell.length_b   1.000
_cell.length_c   1.000
_cell.angle_alpha   90.00
_cell.angle_beta   90.00
_cell.angle_gamma   90.00
#
_symmetry.space_group_name_H-M   'P 1'
#
loop_
_entity.id
_entity.type
_entity.pdbx_description
1 polymer ?
#
loop_
_entity_poly.entity_id
_entity_poly.type
_entity_poly.pdbx_seq_one_letter_code
_entity_poly.pdbx_strand_id
1 'polypeptide(L)'
;MRKRVVITGVGVFAGNGKGKEEFYQSLKDGKVGYAPVTLFDASEFSVNIGAEVKDFDAKNYFGPKGLRLLDRSTRLLVAASRLAIADSKFVITNRNTEKVGVSVGTTLGSLKSIAE
;
A
#
# COMPACT_ATOMS: atom_id res chain seq x y z
N MET A 1 -19.04 -3.94 29.44
CA MET A 1 -17.64 -3.44 29.36
C MET A 1 -17.26 -3.20 27.90
N ARG A 2 -16.65 -2.06 27.56
CA ARG A 2 -16.08 -1.83 26.23
C ARG A 2 -14.76 -2.58 26.08
N LYS A 3 -14.55 -3.25 24.94
CA LYS A 3 -13.28 -3.89 24.62
C LYS A 3 -12.24 -2.81 24.29
N ARG A 4 -11.01 -2.96 24.80
CA ARG A 4 -9.88 -2.12 24.39
C ARG A 4 -9.39 -2.56 23.02
N VAL A 5 -9.01 -1.60 22.19
CA VAL A 5 -8.44 -1.83 20.86
C VAL A 5 -7.03 -1.26 20.83
N VAL A 6 -6.11 -1.99 20.22
CA VAL A 6 -4.69 -1.61 20.10
C VAL A 6 -4.21 -1.88 18.68
N ILE A 7 -3.15 -1.19 18.27
CA ILE A 7 -2.47 -1.44 16.99
C ILE A 7 -1.31 -2.38 17.27
N THR A 8 -1.27 -3.52 16.59
CA THR A 8 -0.22 -4.53 16.77
C THR A 8 0.74 -4.62 15.59
N GLY A 9 0.37 -4.12 14.41
CA GLY A 9 1.25 -4.09 13.26
C GLY A 9 0.90 -2.98 12.27
N VAL A 10 1.92 -2.49 11.56
CA VAL A 10 1.81 -1.41 10.59
C VAL A 10 2.52 -1.80 9.30
N GLY A 11 1.89 -1.54 8.16
CA GLY A 11 2.46 -1.76 6.84
C GLY A 11 2.17 -0.57 5.94
N VAL A 12 3.21 -0.05 5.29
CA VAL A 12 3.13 1.21 4.55
C VAL A 12 3.78 1.07 3.17
N PHE A 13 3.14 1.65 2.16
CA PHE A 13 3.77 2.01 0.90
C PHE A 13 3.44 3.46 0.62
N ALA A 14 4.44 4.32 0.72
CA ALA A 14 4.32 5.75 0.46
C ALA A 14 5.45 6.21 -0.47
N GLY A 15 5.29 7.36 -1.12
CA GLY A 15 6.32 7.90 -2.01
C GLY A 15 7.66 8.22 -1.31
N ASN A 16 7.66 8.31 0.01
CA ASN A 16 8.84 8.55 0.84
C ASN A 16 9.28 7.34 1.69
N GLY A 17 8.69 6.15 1.52
CA GLY A 17 9.17 4.96 2.21
C GLY A 17 8.29 3.71 2.06
N LYS A 18 8.93 2.54 2.15
CA LYS A 18 8.28 1.22 2.10
C LYS A 18 8.50 0.49 3.42
N GLY A 19 7.42 -0.01 3.99
CA GLY A 19 7.44 -0.61 5.32
C GLY A 19 7.52 0.45 6.43
N LYS A 20 7.38 -0.04 7.66
CA LYS A 20 7.23 0.79 8.86
C LYS A 20 8.49 1.58 9.18
N GLU A 21 9.65 0.93 9.15
CA GLU A 21 10.94 1.50 9.56
C GLU A 21 11.38 2.62 8.62
N GLU A 22 11.40 2.37 7.31
CA GLU A 22 11.81 3.36 6.31
C GLU A 22 10.86 4.56 6.34
N PHE A 23 9.54 4.32 6.34
CA PHE A 23 8.56 5.38 6.41
C PHE A 23 8.70 6.23 7.67
N TYR A 24 8.86 5.59 8.85
CA TYR A 24 9.05 6.30 10.11
C TYR A 24 10.32 7.15 10.11
N GLN A 25 11.43 6.63 9.60
CA GLN A 25 12.68 7.37 9.51
C GLN A 25 12.55 8.56 8.55
N SER A 26 11.90 8.37 7.39
CA SER A 26 11.63 9.46 6.46
C SER A 26 10.79 10.58 7.06
N LEU A 27 9.80 10.25 7.90
CA LEU A 27 9.04 11.28 8.63
C LEU A 27 9.91 12.05 9.61
N LYS A 28 10.77 11.37 10.38
CA LYS A 28 11.69 12.01 11.33
C LYS A 28 12.70 12.93 10.64
N ASP A 29 13.17 12.53 9.46
CA ASP A 29 14.17 13.27 8.70
C ASP A 29 13.55 14.38 7.82
N GLY A 30 12.23 14.53 7.80
CA GLY A 30 11.54 15.48 6.93
C GLY A 30 11.66 15.14 5.43
N LYS A 31 11.88 13.87 5.08
CA LYS A 31 12.02 13.43 3.68
C LYS A 31 10.66 13.40 2.99
N VAL A 32 10.59 14.11 1.86
CA VAL A 32 9.41 14.15 0.98
C VAL A 32 9.55 13.15 -0.16
N GLY A 33 8.41 12.67 -0.68
CA GLY A 33 8.35 11.70 -1.78
C GLY A 33 8.07 12.30 -3.16
N TYR A 34 8.01 13.63 -3.26
CA TYR A 34 7.66 14.32 -4.50
C TYR A 34 8.77 14.19 -5.55
N ALA A 35 8.39 13.78 -6.75
CA ALA A 35 9.25 13.69 -7.91
C ALA A 35 8.41 13.87 -9.19
N PRO A 36 9.03 14.06 -10.36
CA PRO A 36 8.30 14.00 -11.62
C PRO A 36 7.48 12.70 -11.71
N VAL A 37 6.24 12.81 -12.19
CA VAL A 37 5.35 11.66 -12.45
C VAL A 37 5.99 10.79 -13.53
N THR A 38 6.02 9.48 -13.29
CA THR A 38 6.60 8.49 -14.21
C THR A 38 5.61 7.40 -14.61
N LEU A 39 4.43 7.33 -13.98
CA LEU A 39 3.42 6.31 -14.27
C LEU A 39 2.67 6.55 -15.59
N PHE A 40 2.70 7.76 -16.14
CA PHE A 40 2.13 8.15 -17.42
C PHE A 40 2.83 9.43 -17.94
N ASP A 41 2.57 9.80 -19.20
CA ASP A 41 3.07 11.06 -19.76
C ASP A 41 2.31 12.25 -19.17
N ALA A 42 2.98 12.99 -18.28
CA ALA A 42 2.42 14.15 -17.62
C ALA A 42 2.85 15.49 -18.26
N SER A 43 3.45 15.47 -19.47
CA SER A 43 4.04 16.67 -20.09
C SER A 43 3.03 17.78 -20.42
N GLU A 44 1.77 17.43 -20.68
CA GLU A 44 0.70 18.39 -20.98
C GLU A 44 0.05 19.03 -19.74
N PHE A 45 0.38 18.54 -18.53
CA PHE A 45 -0.21 19.05 -17.29
C PHE A 45 0.63 20.19 -16.70
N SER A 46 -0.04 21.23 -16.20
CA SER A 46 0.62 22.34 -15.50
C SER A 46 1.36 21.91 -14.24
N VAL A 47 0.95 20.78 -13.64
CA VAL A 47 1.63 20.13 -12.51
C VAL A 47 1.96 18.70 -12.92
N ASN A 48 3.25 18.39 -12.98
CA ASN A 48 3.78 17.08 -13.38
C ASN A 48 4.59 16.40 -12.27
N ILE A 49 4.40 16.82 -11.02
CA ILE A 49 5.07 16.30 -9.83
C ILE A 49 4.05 15.52 -8.99
N GLY A 50 4.44 14.34 -8.50
CA GLY A 50 3.63 13.48 -7.64
C GLY A 50 4.48 12.68 -6.64
N ALA A 51 3.83 12.08 -5.65
CA ALA A 51 4.48 11.24 -4.65
C ALA A 51 4.24 9.75 -4.96
N GLU A 52 4.83 9.27 -6.05
CA GLU A 52 4.67 7.88 -6.49
C GLU A 52 5.42 6.90 -5.58
N VAL A 53 4.80 5.74 -5.30
CA VAL A 53 5.53 4.61 -4.71
C VAL A 53 6.48 4.03 -5.78
N LYS A 54 7.75 4.43 -5.72
CA LYS A 54 8.82 4.00 -6.63
C LYS A 54 9.17 2.53 -6.45
N ASP A 55 9.75 1.88 -7.45
CA ASP A 55 10.27 0.50 -7.43
C ASP A 55 9.34 -0.53 -6.74
N PHE A 56 8.04 -0.43 -7.00
CA PHE A 56 7.06 -1.39 -6.51
C PHE A 56 6.91 -2.54 -7.51
N ASP A 57 7.45 -3.71 -7.17
CA ASP A 57 7.16 -4.96 -7.89
C ASP A 57 6.19 -5.82 -7.07
N ALA A 58 4.99 -6.00 -7.62
CA ALA A 58 3.96 -6.83 -7.04
C ALA A 58 4.39 -8.30 -6.96
N LYS A 59 5.26 -8.80 -7.85
CA LYS A 59 5.70 -10.20 -7.86
C LYS A 59 6.36 -10.61 -6.55
N ASN A 60 7.04 -9.67 -5.88
CA ASN A 60 7.69 -9.89 -4.58
C ASN A 60 6.68 -10.20 -3.45
N TYR A 61 5.40 -9.84 -3.66
CA TYR A 61 4.35 -10.04 -2.66
C TYR A 61 3.36 -11.12 -3.07
N PHE A 62 2.98 -11.20 -4.34
CA PHE A 62 1.91 -12.12 -4.78
C PHE A 62 2.43 -13.35 -5.52
N GLY A 63 3.72 -13.38 -5.87
CA GLY A 63 4.21 -14.23 -6.94
C GLY A 63 3.69 -13.79 -8.32
N PRO A 64 4.00 -14.55 -9.38
CA PRO A 64 3.67 -14.13 -10.75
C PRO A 64 2.21 -14.38 -11.17
N LYS A 65 1.49 -15.25 -10.47
CA LYS A 65 0.13 -15.67 -10.88
C LYS A 65 -0.93 -14.64 -10.47
N GLY A 66 -1.91 -14.40 -11.34
CA GLY A 66 -3.09 -13.58 -11.02
C GLY A 66 -2.88 -12.06 -10.98
N LEU A 67 -1.65 -11.57 -11.10
CA LEU A 67 -1.34 -10.13 -11.01
C LEU A 67 -2.07 -9.28 -12.04
N ARG A 68 -2.31 -9.80 -13.24
CA ARG A 68 -2.99 -9.08 -14.33
C ARG A 68 -4.40 -8.63 -13.95
N LEU A 69 -5.08 -9.36 -13.07
CA LEU A 69 -6.46 -9.06 -12.64
C LEU A 69 -6.53 -7.97 -11.57
N LEU A 70 -5.42 -7.68 -10.90
CA LEU A 70 -5.36 -6.69 -9.83
C LEU A 70 -4.86 -5.37 -10.41
N ASP A 71 -5.58 -4.27 -10.14
CA ASP A 71 -5.11 -2.92 -10.47
C ASP A 71 -3.97 -2.50 -9.53
N ARG A 72 -3.32 -1.37 -9.83
CA ARG A 72 -2.18 -0.88 -9.05
C ARG A 72 -2.55 -0.58 -7.60
N SER A 73 -3.73 -0.02 -7.34
CA SER A 73 -4.18 0.32 -5.98
C SER A 73 -4.42 -0.95 -5.16
N THR A 74 -5.07 -1.97 -5.72
CA THR A 74 -5.26 -3.26 -5.05
C THR A 74 -3.93 -3.95 -4.75
N ARG A 75 -2.98 -3.93 -5.69
CA ARG A 75 -1.64 -4.50 -5.46
C ARG A 75 -0.92 -3.81 -4.29
N LEU A 76 -0.96 -2.49 -4.22
CA LEU A 76 -0.37 -1.73 -3.12
C LEU A 76 -1.06 -2.03 -1.78
N LEU A 77 -2.39 -2.00 -1.78
CA LEU A 77 -3.21 -2.25 -0.59
C LEU A 77 -2.91 -3.62 0.03
N VAL A 78 -2.91 -4.67 -0.79
CA VAL A 78 -2.70 -6.02 -0.28
C VAL A 78 -1.22 -6.22 0.11
N ALA A 79 -0.26 -5.63 -0.61
CA ALA A 79 1.14 -5.64 -0.20
C ALA A 79 1.34 -4.95 1.17
N ALA A 80 0.74 -3.78 1.37
CA ALA A 80 0.77 -3.06 2.65
C ALA A 80 0.15 -3.89 3.78
N SER A 81 -1.01 -4.50 3.52
CA SER A 81 -1.71 -5.38 4.47
C SER A 81 -0.85 -6.57 4.89
N ARG A 82 -0.09 -7.16 3.96
CA ARG A 82 0.85 -8.26 4.29
C ARG A 82 1.99 -7.81 5.18
N LEU A 83 2.55 -6.61 4.95
CA LEU A 83 3.56 -6.02 5.85
C LEU A 83 2.98 -5.80 7.25
N ALA A 84 1.74 -5.28 7.36
CA ALA A 84 1.09 -5.06 8.64
C ALA A 84 0.83 -6.36 9.41
N ILE A 85 0.35 -7.41 8.73
CA ILE A 85 0.15 -8.73 9.33
C ILE A 85 1.48 -9.32 9.79
N ALA A 86 2.53 -9.24 8.97
CA ALA A 86 3.86 -9.73 9.33
C ALA A 86 4.43 -9.00 10.56
N ASP A 87 4.32 -7.66 10.60
CA ASP A 87 4.76 -6.84 11.73
C ASP A 87 4.02 -7.22 13.03
N SER A 88 2.71 -7.49 12.93
CA SER A 88 1.90 -7.92 14.07
C SER A 88 2.22 -9.33 14.59
N LYS A 89 2.96 -10.13 13.81
CA LYS A 89 3.19 -11.56 14.04
C LYS A 89 1.89 -12.37 14.22
N PHE A 90 0.77 -11.83 13.74
CA PHE A 90 -0.53 -12.48 13.83
C PHE A 90 -0.65 -13.57 12.75
N VAL A 91 -1.11 -14.76 13.16
CA VAL A 91 -1.29 -15.89 12.24
C VAL A 91 -2.79 -16.10 12.00
N ILE A 92 -3.21 -15.93 10.76
CA ILE A 92 -4.57 -16.23 10.31
C ILE A 92 -4.65 -17.74 10.05
N THR A 93 -5.63 -18.40 10.66
CA THR A 93 -5.88 -19.84 10.52
C THR A 93 -7.37 -20.07 10.31
N ASN A 94 -7.75 -21.25 9.82
CA ASN A 94 -9.16 -21.62 9.65
C ASN A 94 -10.00 -21.50 10.95
N ARG A 95 -9.36 -21.46 12.12
CA ARG A 95 -10.03 -21.36 13.43
C ARG A 95 -10.37 -19.92 13.84
N ASN A 96 -9.78 -18.91 13.19
CA ASN A 96 -9.94 -17.50 13.58
C ASN A 96 -10.44 -16.60 12.44
N THR A 97 -10.65 -17.13 11.24
CA THR A 97 -11.13 -16.37 10.06
C THR A 97 -12.41 -15.59 10.34
N GLU A 98 -13.38 -16.18 11.04
CA GLU A 98 -14.65 -15.52 11.41
C GLU A 98 -14.49 -14.31 12.34
N LYS A 99 -13.32 -14.16 12.97
CA LYS A 99 -12.99 -13.07 13.89
C LYS A 99 -12.05 -12.04 13.27
N VAL A 100 -11.66 -12.22 12.00
CA VAL A 100 -10.76 -11.32 11.28
C VAL A 100 -11.57 -10.59 10.22
N GLY A 101 -11.74 -9.29 10.41
CA GLY A 101 -12.40 -8.40 9.46
C GLY A 101 -11.40 -7.59 8.65
N VAL A 102 -11.84 -7.12 7.47
CA VAL A 102 -11.10 -6.19 6.62
C VAL A 102 -12.01 -5.00 6.32
N SER A 103 -11.48 -3.79 6.51
CA SER A 103 -12.14 -2.54 6.14
C SER A 103 -11.15 -1.69 5.35
N VAL A 104 -11.57 -1.24 4.16
CA VAL A 104 -10.71 -0.59 3.18
C VAL A 104 -11.42 0.65 2.65
N GLY A 105 -10.67 1.74 2.52
CA GLY A 105 -11.12 2.96 1.84
C GLY A 105 -10.26 3.25 0.61
N THR A 106 -10.89 3.75 -0.45
CA THR A 106 -10.23 4.27 -1.65
C THR A 106 -11.05 5.42 -2.23
N THR A 107 -10.40 6.36 -2.90
CA THR A 107 -11.09 7.50 -3.54
C THR A 107 -11.52 7.15 -4.97
N LEU A 108 -10.59 6.66 -5.79
CA LEU A 108 -10.83 6.40 -7.21
C LEU A 108 -10.65 4.93 -7.60
N GLY A 109 -10.21 4.09 -6.66
CA GLY A 109 -9.95 2.67 -6.92
C GLY A 109 -9.07 2.44 -8.15
N SER A 110 -9.56 1.58 -9.05
CA SER A 110 -8.89 1.18 -10.29
C SER A 110 -9.02 2.24 -11.39
N LEU A 111 -8.61 3.48 -11.15
CA LEU A 111 -8.75 4.59 -12.10
C LEU A 111 -8.27 4.21 -13.51
N LYS A 112 -7.09 3.58 -13.60
CA LYS A 112 -6.53 3.14 -14.88
C LYS A 112 -7.45 2.17 -15.63
N SER A 113 -8.11 1.24 -14.93
CA SER A 113 -9.04 0.29 -15.53
C SER A 113 -10.40 0.89 -15.89
N ILE A 114 -10.70 2.09 -15.39
CA ILE A 114 -11.97 2.80 -15.65
C ILE A 114 -11.79 3.86 -16.75
N ALA A 115 -10.60 4.45 -16.85
CA ALA A 115 -10.28 5.52 -17.80
C ALA A 115 -9.72 5.02 -19.15
N GLU A 116 -9.34 3.74 -19.24
CA GLU A 116 -8.97 3.03 -20.48
C GLU A 116 -10.14 2.14 -20.93
#